data_AF-A0A524RPU0-F1
#
_entry.id   AF-A0A524RPU0-F1
#
_cell.length_a   1.000
_cell.length_b   1.000
_cell.length_c   1.000
_cell.angle_alpha   90.00
_cell.angle_beta   90.00
_cell.angle_gamma   90.00
#
_symmetry.space_group_name_H-M   'P 1'
#
loop_
_entity.id
_entity.type
_entity.pdbx_description
1 polymer ?
#
loop_
_entity_poly.entity_id
_entity_poly.type
_entity_poly.pdbx_seq_one_letter_code
_entity_poly.pdbx_strand_id
1 'polypeptide(L)'
;MQLRYETGLTGEAYVRAEAWRDARLERCPNHPHGGCSLARHGTYARKSPRGTKIARWYCPESHTTFSLLPECLAARLPGELDEVEQVVAHAEQAPSLAAAGDALRRDAVELAGAMRWVGRRVRLVHHVLKVVIGLLPEPLARCVAEMGAVRTRLQTETALRALRTRLAEQLPVLPAPLGFQPHRLGTTNRLRARQHKMGPDPPSALA
;
A
#
# COMPACT_ATOMS: atom_id res chain seq x y z
N MET A 1 5.06 13.28 -2.85
CA MET A 1 5.86 12.06 -2.61
C MET A 1 5.46 11.41 -1.28
N GLN A 2 5.46 10.07 -1.19
CA GLN A 2 5.31 9.35 0.08
C GLN A 2 6.69 8.87 0.55
N LEU A 3 6.92 8.93 1.86
CA LEU A 3 8.14 8.47 2.52
C LEU A 3 7.76 7.45 3.61
N ARG A 4 8.69 6.55 3.94
CA ARG A 4 8.51 5.58 5.01
C ARG A 4 8.51 6.30 6.37
N TYR A 5 7.60 5.91 7.25
CA TYR A 5 7.58 6.30 8.65
C TYR A 5 7.57 5.06 9.52
N GLU A 6 8.71 4.73 10.11
CA GLU A 6 8.89 3.55 10.94
C GLU A 6 8.38 3.84 12.35
N THR A 7 7.20 3.33 12.66
CA THR A 7 6.55 3.57 13.97
C THR A 7 6.55 2.32 14.85
N GLY A 8 6.69 1.13 14.26
CA GLY A 8 6.48 -0.14 14.98
C GLY A 8 5.05 -0.36 15.51
N LEU A 9 4.12 0.55 15.21
CA LEU A 9 2.75 0.51 15.73
C LEU A 9 1.82 -0.24 14.77
N THR A 10 0.84 -0.92 15.34
CA THR A 10 -0.34 -1.38 14.57
C THR A 10 -1.19 -0.19 14.12
N GLY A 11 -2.10 -0.42 13.18
CA GLY A 11 -2.99 0.63 12.67
C GLY A 11 -3.81 1.30 13.77
N GLU A 12 -4.36 0.52 14.70
CA GLU A 12 -5.14 1.04 15.83
C GLU A 12 -4.28 1.77 16.85
N ALA A 13 -3.10 1.22 17.18
CA ALA A 13 -2.16 1.86 18.10
C ALA A 13 -1.66 3.20 17.54
N TYR A 14 -1.39 3.27 16.23
CA TYR A 14 -1.04 4.50 15.52
C TYR A 14 -2.12 5.58 15.66
N VAL A 15 -3.40 5.19 15.54
CA VAL A 15 -4.52 6.12 15.72
C VAL A 15 -4.67 6.55 17.16
N ARG A 16 -4.65 5.60 18.10
CA ARG A 16 -4.81 5.86 19.54
C ARG A 16 -3.74 6.78 20.10
N ALA A 17 -2.48 6.57 19.69
CA ALA A 17 -1.36 7.42 20.09
C ALA A 17 -1.29 8.73 19.31
N GLU A 18 -2.12 8.90 18.28
CA GLU A 18 -2.06 10.03 17.35
C GLU A 18 -0.65 10.25 16.78
N ALA A 19 0.05 9.16 16.45
CA ALA A 19 1.50 9.16 16.16
C ALA A 19 1.92 10.02 14.96
N TRP A 20 0.97 10.53 14.17
CA TRP A 20 1.24 11.59 13.18
C TRP A 20 1.68 12.90 13.81
N ARG A 21 1.34 13.16 15.09
CA ARG A 21 1.72 14.39 15.81
C ARG A 21 3.22 14.44 16.06
N ASP A 22 3.80 13.28 16.38
CA ASP A 22 5.22 13.10 16.68
C ASP A 22 6.07 12.87 15.43
N ALA A 23 5.46 12.69 14.26
CA ALA A 23 6.18 12.51 13.01
C ALA A 23 7.08 13.73 12.72
N ARG A 24 8.35 13.48 12.38
CA ARG A 24 9.35 14.52 12.06
C ARG A 24 10.00 14.23 10.71
N LEU A 25 10.23 15.30 9.96
CA LEU A 25 11.06 15.30 8.75
C LEU A 25 12.09 16.42 8.89
N GLU A 26 13.28 16.05 9.34
CA GLU A 26 14.34 17.01 9.71
C GLU A 26 15.02 17.66 8.51
N ARG A 27 15.13 16.91 7.41
CA ARG A 27 15.78 17.37 6.17
C ARG A 27 14.86 17.16 4.98
N CYS A 28 14.91 18.09 4.04
CA CYS A 28 14.17 17.97 2.79
C CYS A 28 14.82 16.87 1.93
N PRO A 29 14.07 15.84 1.49
CA PRO A 29 14.63 14.82 0.61
C PRO A 29 15.20 15.36 -0.70
N ASN A 30 14.71 16.51 -1.18
CA ASN A 30 15.19 17.15 -2.39
C ASN A 30 16.36 18.13 -2.13
N HIS A 31 16.58 18.54 -0.88
CA HIS A 31 17.66 19.44 -0.47
C HIS A 31 18.34 18.89 0.80
N PRO A 32 19.09 17.78 0.70
CA PRO A 32 19.66 17.09 1.86
C PRO A 32 20.67 17.94 2.63
N HIS A 33 21.31 18.90 1.97
CA HIS A 33 22.25 19.85 2.59
C HIS A 33 21.57 21.12 3.12
N GLY A 34 20.24 21.22 3.06
CA GLY A 34 19.49 22.41 3.48
C GLY A 34 19.36 23.47 2.39
N GLY A 35 19.09 24.72 2.80
CA GLY A 35 18.86 25.85 1.88
C GLY A 35 17.42 25.97 1.36
N CYS A 36 16.48 25.22 1.92
CA CYS A 36 15.07 25.27 1.56
C CYS A 36 14.18 25.52 2.77
N SER A 37 12.98 26.04 2.51
CA SER A 37 11.98 26.40 3.51
C SER A 37 11.04 25.23 3.83
N LEU A 38 11.58 24.03 4.02
CA LEU A 38 10.77 22.84 4.33
C LEU A 38 9.99 23.08 5.63
N ALA A 39 8.67 22.97 5.55
CA ALA A 39 7.80 23.18 6.70
C ALA A 39 6.73 22.09 6.80
N ARG A 40 6.24 21.86 8.02
CA ARG A 40 5.10 20.97 8.25
C ARG A 40 3.85 21.55 7.57
N HIS A 41 3.12 20.72 6.84
CA HIS A 41 1.97 21.08 6.01
C HIS A 41 0.71 20.31 6.43
N GLY A 42 0.47 20.29 7.75
CA GLY A 42 -0.68 19.65 8.38
C GLY A 42 -0.75 18.13 8.14
N THR A 43 -1.96 17.62 8.01
CA THR A 43 -2.24 16.19 7.81
C THR A 43 -3.34 15.95 6.78
N TYR A 44 -3.42 14.74 6.22
CA TYR A 44 -4.62 14.27 5.49
C TYR A 44 -5.14 12.96 6.08
N ALA A 45 -6.43 12.69 5.91
CA ALA A 45 -7.09 11.50 6.46
C ALA A 45 -6.97 10.26 5.55
N ARG A 46 -6.99 9.07 6.14
CA ARG A 46 -7.20 7.80 5.44
C ARG A 46 -8.51 7.16 5.91
N LYS A 47 -9.12 6.35 5.04
CA LYS A 47 -10.42 5.70 5.31
C LYS A 47 -10.32 4.66 6.43
N SER A 48 -9.22 3.92 6.51
CA SER A 48 -9.03 2.81 7.44
C SER A 48 -7.59 2.79 7.96
N PRO A 49 -7.39 2.58 9.28
CA PRO A 49 -8.40 2.63 10.34
C PRO A 49 -9.09 4.00 10.45
N ARG A 50 -10.29 4.07 11.03
CA ARG A 50 -11.01 5.35 11.20
C ARG A 50 -10.20 6.27 12.11
N GLY A 51 -10.16 7.57 11.80
CA GLY A 51 -9.39 8.55 12.58
C GLY A 51 -7.92 8.66 12.15
N THR A 52 -7.46 7.81 11.24
CA THR A 52 -6.10 7.88 10.70
C THR A 52 -5.83 9.22 10.02
N LYS A 53 -4.75 9.87 10.47
CA LYS A 53 -4.16 11.04 9.82
C LYS A 53 -2.70 10.77 9.44
N ILE A 54 -2.25 11.36 8.35
CA ILE A 54 -0.89 11.24 7.83
C ILE A 54 -0.24 12.61 7.80
N ALA A 55 0.91 12.74 8.47
CA ALA A 55 1.64 14.00 8.53
C ALA A 55 2.28 14.35 7.19
N ARG A 56 2.26 15.65 6.86
CA ARG A 56 2.80 16.18 5.61
C ARG A 56 3.81 17.30 5.87
N TRP A 57 4.72 17.45 4.93
CA TRP A 57 5.63 18.58 4.80
C TRP A 57 5.58 19.11 3.39
N TYR A 58 5.85 20.40 3.23
CA TYR A 58 5.93 21.05 1.94
C TYR A 58 7.27 21.78 1.82
N CYS A 59 7.94 21.57 0.70
CA CYS A 59 9.14 22.32 0.30
C CYS A 59 8.75 23.24 -0.86
N PRO A 60 8.66 24.56 -0.62
CA PRO A 60 8.33 25.55 -1.66
C PRO A 60 9.29 25.50 -2.85
N GLU A 61 10.59 25.37 -2.60
CA GLU A 61 11.64 25.46 -3.61
C GLU A 61 11.59 24.29 -4.59
N SER A 62 11.23 23.10 -4.12
CA SER A 62 11.02 21.94 -5.00
C SER A 62 9.56 21.70 -5.38
N HIS A 63 8.65 22.59 -4.97
CA HIS A 63 7.20 22.47 -5.15
C HIS A 63 6.65 21.07 -4.81
N THR A 64 7.19 20.45 -3.76
CA THR A 64 6.92 19.04 -3.44
C THR A 64 6.34 18.90 -2.05
N THR A 65 5.22 18.20 -1.96
CA THR A 65 4.65 17.73 -0.68
C THR A 65 5.18 16.34 -0.36
N PHE A 66 5.75 16.16 0.82
CA PHE A 66 6.17 14.87 1.38
C PHE A 66 5.12 14.41 2.39
N SER A 67 4.80 13.11 2.39
CA SER A 67 3.88 12.51 3.35
C SER A 67 4.52 11.31 4.02
N LEU A 68 4.58 11.31 5.35
CA LEU A 68 5.20 10.25 6.14
C LEU A 68 4.18 9.12 6.37
N LEU A 69 4.25 8.07 5.55
CA LEU A 69 3.31 6.94 5.60
C LEU A 69 3.80 5.88 6.60
N PRO A 70 3.05 5.61 7.69
CA PRO A 70 3.43 4.58 8.64
C PRO A 70 3.32 3.18 8.03
N GLU A 71 4.13 2.26 8.52
CA GLU A 71 4.23 0.90 7.98
C GLU A 71 2.93 0.11 8.06
N CYS A 72 2.17 0.27 9.15
CA CYS A 72 0.84 -0.34 9.30
C CYS A 72 -0.17 0.09 8.22
N LEU A 73 0.13 1.14 7.44
CA LEU A 73 -0.69 1.64 6.33
C LEU A 73 0.00 1.51 4.96
N ALA A 74 1.11 0.78 4.90
CA ALA A 74 1.94 0.64 3.72
C ALA A 74 1.30 -0.16 2.59
N ALA A 75 0.44 -1.13 2.93
CA ALA A 75 -0.08 -2.10 1.99
C ALA A 75 -0.92 -1.47 0.85
N ARG A 76 -1.41 -0.24 1.04
CA ARG A 76 -2.39 0.43 0.14
C ARG A 76 -3.62 -0.44 -0.15
N LEU A 77 -3.88 -1.38 0.75
CA LEU A 77 -4.99 -2.30 0.82
C LEU A 77 -5.60 -2.17 2.22
N PRO A 78 -6.88 -2.51 2.41
CA PRO A 78 -7.42 -2.66 3.74
C PRO A 78 -6.64 -3.75 4.50
N GLY A 79 -6.13 -3.40 5.67
CA GLY A 79 -5.34 -4.27 6.53
C GLY A 79 -3.85 -3.99 6.53
N GLU A 80 -3.13 -4.61 7.45
CA GLU A 80 -1.67 -4.55 7.56
C GLU A 80 -0.99 -5.49 6.55
N LEU A 81 0.33 -5.33 6.35
CA LEU A 81 1.09 -6.20 5.42
C LEU A 81 1.01 -7.67 5.83
N ASP A 82 1.06 -7.95 7.13
CA ASP A 82 1.03 -9.32 7.65
C ASP A 82 -0.34 -9.98 7.41
N GLU A 83 -1.43 -9.21 7.52
CA GLU A 83 -2.78 -9.70 7.18
C GLU A 83 -2.92 -9.97 5.68
N VAL A 84 -2.38 -9.08 4.84
CA VAL A 84 -2.35 -9.29 3.38
C VAL A 84 -1.56 -10.54 3.05
N GLU A 85 -0.43 -10.75 3.72
CA GLU A 85 0.41 -11.92 3.55
C GLU A 85 -0.31 -13.22 3.92
N GLN A 86 -0.96 -13.27 5.09
CA GLN A 86 -1.72 -14.43 5.54
C GLN A 86 -2.84 -14.82 4.56
N VAL A 87 -3.56 -13.82 4.01
CA VAL A 87 -4.59 -14.05 2.99
C VAL A 87 -4.01 -14.69 1.74
N VAL A 88 -2.85 -14.21 1.28
CA VAL A 88 -2.22 -14.75 0.07
C VAL A 88 -1.66 -16.14 0.33
N ALA A 89 -0.98 -16.36 1.45
CA ALA A 89 -0.48 -17.68 1.83
C ALA A 89 -1.62 -18.71 1.95
N HIS A 90 -2.76 -18.33 2.55
CA HIS A 90 -3.94 -19.19 2.60
C HIS A 90 -4.49 -19.50 1.20
N ALA A 91 -4.59 -18.48 0.33
CA ALA A 91 -5.10 -18.66 -1.03
C ALA A 91 -4.18 -19.52 -1.91
N GLU A 92 -2.87 -19.49 -1.69
CA GLU A 92 -1.89 -20.35 -2.38
C GLU A 92 -2.03 -21.83 -1.99
N GLN A 93 -2.49 -22.12 -0.77
CA GLN A 93 -2.69 -23.50 -0.28
C GLN A 93 -4.10 -24.03 -0.52
N ALA A 94 -5.05 -23.17 -0.88
CA ALA A 94 -6.43 -23.57 -1.12
C ALA A 94 -6.58 -24.32 -2.45
N PRO A 95 -7.50 -25.29 -2.55
CA PRO A 95 -7.72 -26.04 -3.79
C PRO A 95 -8.30 -25.17 -4.92
N SER A 96 -8.88 -24.01 -4.59
CA SER A 96 -9.34 -23.02 -5.55
C SER A 96 -9.51 -21.64 -4.91
N LEU A 97 -9.58 -20.60 -5.74
CA LEU A 97 -9.92 -19.25 -5.28
C LEU A 97 -11.33 -19.17 -4.67
N ALA A 98 -12.25 -20.02 -5.12
CA ALA A 98 -13.59 -20.11 -4.52
C ALA A 98 -13.50 -20.68 -3.10
N ALA A 99 -12.73 -21.74 -2.88
CA ALA A 99 -12.50 -22.30 -1.55
C ALA A 99 -11.81 -21.28 -0.62
N ALA A 100 -10.77 -20.59 -1.10
CA ALA A 100 -10.12 -19.52 -0.32
C ALA A 100 -11.09 -18.35 -0.02
N GLY A 101 -11.91 -17.98 -1.01
CA GLY A 101 -12.92 -16.93 -0.86
C GLY A 101 -13.99 -17.31 0.16
N ASP A 102 -14.46 -18.56 0.14
CA ASP A 102 -15.45 -19.07 1.08
C ASP A 102 -14.89 -19.18 2.50
N ALA A 103 -13.64 -19.63 2.67
CA ALA A 103 -13.00 -19.73 3.97
C ALA A 103 -12.69 -18.36 4.61
N LEU A 104 -12.40 -17.32 3.80
CA LEU A 104 -12.00 -16.00 4.28
C LEU A 104 -13.13 -14.95 4.27
N ARG A 105 -14.31 -15.28 3.73
CA ARG A 105 -15.42 -14.31 3.70
C ARG A 105 -15.99 -14.08 5.09
N ARG A 106 -16.47 -12.87 5.31
CA ARG A 106 -17.34 -12.54 6.46
C ARG A 106 -18.80 -12.76 6.07
N ASP A 107 -19.66 -13.04 7.03
CA ASP A 107 -21.06 -13.45 6.81
C ASP A 107 -21.83 -12.50 5.87
N ALA A 108 -21.58 -11.20 5.95
CA ALA A 108 -22.24 -10.18 5.13
C ALA A 108 -21.69 -10.03 3.69
N VAL A 109 -20.72 -10.86 3.27
CA VAL A 109 -20.07 -10.75 1.96
C VAL A 109 -20.38 -11.98 1.11
N GLU A 110 -21.00 -11.75 -0.05
CA GLU A 110 -21.22 -12.81 -1.04
C GLU A 110 -19.89 -13.41 -1.54
N LEU A 111 -19.92 -14.70 -1.87
CA LEU A 111 -18.75 -15.44 -2.35
C LEU A 111 -18.03 -14.75 -3.51
N ALA A 112 -18.79 -14.23 -4.48
CA ALA A 112 -18.21 -13.50 -5.61
C ALA A 112 -17.43 -12.25 -5.17
N GLY A 113 -17.90 -11.56 -4.13
CA GLY A 113 -17.21 -10.43 -3.51
C GLY A 113 -15.91 -10.86 -2.81
N ALA A 114 -15.97 -11.95 -2.05
CA ALA A 114 -14.82 -12.52 -1.36
C ALA A 114 -13.73 -13.00 -2.33
N MET A 115 -14.10 -13.74 -3.37
CA MET A 115 -13.18 -14.19 -4.42
C MET A 115 -12.47 -13.00 -5.10
N ARG A 116 -13.19 -11.91 -5.41
CA ARG A 116 -12.58 -10.69 -5.97
C ARG A 116 -11.60 -10.05 -4.98
N TRP A 117 -11.92 -10.04 -3.71
CA TRP A 117 -11.09 -9.47 -2.64
C TRP A 117 -9.80 -10.26 -2.41
N VAL A 118 -9.88 -11.60 -2.39
CA VAL A 118 -8.72 -12.50 -2.30
C VAL A 118 -7.89 -12.42 -3.58
N GLY A 119 -8.52 -12.60 -4.74
CA GLY A 119 -7.83 -12.61 -6.04
C GLY A 119 -7.17 -11.27 -6.38
N ARG A 120 -7.65 -10.15 -5.83
CA ARG A 120 -6.91 -8.88 -5.91
C ARG A 120 -5.62 -8.98 -5.11
N ARG A 121 -5.64 -9.40 -3.85
CA ARG A 121 -4.44 -9.51 -3.00
C ARG A 121 -3.39 -10.42 -3.60
N VAL A 122 -3.78 -11.62 -4.02
CA VAL A 122 -2.87 -12.59 -4.66
C VAL A 122 -2.16 -11.97 -5.85
N ARG A 123 -2.90 -11.36 -6.79
CA ARG A 123 -2.30 -10.73 -7.96
C ARG A 123 -1.32 -9.60 -7.63
N LEU A 124 -1.65 -8.75 -6.65
CA LEU A 124 -0.79 -7.63 -6.26
C LEU A 124 0.49 -8.11 -5.59
N VAL A 125 0.38 -9.09 -4.68
CA VAL A 125 1.52 -9.68 -3.97
C VAL A 125 2.42 -10.43 -4.95
N HIS A 126 1.87 -11.32 -5.78
CA HIS A 126 2.65 -12.04 -6.78
C HIS A 126 3.36 -11.11 -7.76
N HIS A 127 2.71 -10.02 -8.17
CA HIS A 127 3.34 -9.03 -9.03
C HIS A 127 4.56 -8.37 -8.36
N VAL A 128 4.42 -7.93 -7.11
CA VAL A 128 5.55 -7.30 -6.41
C VAL A 128 6.66 -8.30 -6.07
N LEU A 129 6.32 -9.55 -5.72
CA LEU A 129 7.32 -10.59 -5.47
C LEU A 129 8.16 -10.86 -6.71
N LYS A 130 7.56 -10.95 -7.91
CA LYS A 130 8.31 -11.11 -9.17
C LYS A 130 9.30 -9.96 -9.40
N VAL A 131 8.87 -8.72 -9.14
CA VAL A 131 9.74 -7.53 -9.25
C VAL A 131 10.89 -7.63 -8.25
N VAL A 132 10.60 -7.97 -7.00
CA VAL A 132 11.60 -8.02 -5.92
C VAL A 132 12.60 -9.16 -6.12
N ILE A 133 12.15 -10.34 -6.56
CA ILE A 133 13.03 -11.46 -6.89
C ILE A 133 13.99 -11.10 -8.02
N GLY A 134 13.52 -10.33 -9.02
CA GLY A 134 14.40 -9.82 -10.08
C GLY A 134 15.37 -8.71 -9.62
N LEU A 135 15.05 -8.00 -8.55
CA LEU A 135 15.84 -6.88 -8.02
C LEU A 135 16.86 -7.32 -6.96
N LEU A 136 16.56 -8.37 -6.19
CA LEU A 136 17.38 -8.91 -5.11
C LEU A 136 17.98 -10.26 -5.51
N PRO A 137 19.14 -10.28 -6.21
CA PRO A 137 19.76 -11.54 -6.63
C PRO A 137 20.14 -12.42 -5.44
N GLU A 138 20.46 -11.87 -4.27
CA GLU A 138 20.52 -12.60 -2.99
C GLU A 138 19.71 -11.82 -1.95
N PRO A 139 18.93 -12.47 -1.07
CA PRO A 139 18.82 -13.92 -0.81
C PRO A 139 17.73 -14.66 -1.60
N LEU A 140 17.10 -13.99 -2.58
CA LEU A 140 15.96 -14.54 -3.32
C LEU A 140 16.35 -15.16 -4.67
N ALA A 141 17.63 -15.50 -4.85
CA ALA A 141 18.14 -16.17 -6.04
C ALA A 141 17.23 -17.36 -6.41
N ARG A 142 16.65 -17.31 -7.61
CA ARG A 142 15.81 -18.38 -8.17
C ARG A 142 14.60 -18.75 -7.29
N CYS A 143 14.18 -17.86 -6.38
CA CYS A 143 12.99 -18.07 -5.57
C CYS A 143 11.73 -18.00 -6.46
N VAL A 144 10.75 -18.86 -6.18
CA VAL A 144 9.42 -18.76 -6.80
C VAL A 144 8.65 -17.62 -6.14
N ALA A 145 7.81 -16.92 -6.90
CA ALA A 145 7.01 -15.79 -6.42
C ALA A 145 5.75 -16.22 -5.64
N GLU A 146 5.93 -17.11 -4.67
CA GLU A 146 4.91 -17.63 -3.76
C GLU A 146 5.31 -17.31 -2.32
N MET A 147 4.33 -17.02 -1.46
CA MET A 147 4.61 -16.60 -0.08
C MET A 147 5.34 -17.67 0.72
N GLY A 148 4.96 -18.95 0.58
CA GLY A 148 5.63 -20.05 1.29
C GLY A 148 7.12 -20.17 0.94
N ALA A 149 7.46 -20.06 -0.36
CA ALA A 149 8.83 -20.10 -0.83
C ALA A 149 9.65 -18.90 -0.31
N VAL A 150 9.07 -17.70 -0.39
CA VAL A 150 9.72 -16.46 0.06
C VAL A 150 9.94 -16.48 1.58
N ARG A 151 8.95 -16.91 2.37
CA ARG A 151 9.10 -17.09 3.83
C ARG A 151 10.24 -18.02 4.19
N THR A 152 10.30 -19.18 3.54
CA THR A 152 11.36 -20.17 3.74
C THR A 152 12.73 -19.58 3.44
N ARG A 153 12.87 -18.85 2.32
CA ARG A 153 14.13 -18.21 1.92
C ARG A 153 14.57 -17.10 2.85
N LEU A 154 13.62 -16.33 3.37
CA LEU A 154 13.89 -15.22 4.28
C LEU A 154 13.95 -15.64 5.75
N GLN A 155 13.60 -16.90 6.07
CA GLN A 155 13.49 -17.46 7.42
C GLN A 155 12.61 -16.59 8.33
N THR A 156 11.42 -16.23 7.84
CA THR A 156 10.47 -15.39 8.57
C THR A 156 9.02 -15.72 8.23
N GLU A 157 8.12 -15.50 9.18
CA GLU A 157 6.66 -15.58 9.00
C GLU A 157 6.03 -14.28 8.50
N THR A 158 6.80 -13.19 8.43
CA THR A 158 6.36 -11.84 8.00
C THR A 158 7.21 -11.34 6.82
N ALA A 159 7.21 -12.10 5.74
CA ALA A 159 8.06 -11.88 4.59
C ALA A 159 7.87 -10.50 3.92
N LEU A 160 6.63 -10.01 3.77
CA LEU A 160 6.35 -8.71 3.17
C LEU A 160 6.90 -7.56 4.03
N ARG A 161 6.80 -7.65 5.35
CA ARG A 161 7.38 -6.66 6.27
C ARG A 161 8.91 -6.69 6.22
N ALA A 162 9.49 -7.89 6.22
CA ALA A 162 10.94 -8.06 6.09
C ALA A 162 11.47 -7.50 4.75
N LEU A 163 10.79 -7.80 3.64
CA LEU A 163 11.14 -7.26 2.33
C LEU A 163 11.01 -5.74 2.28
N ARG A 164 9.95 -5.17 2.83
CA ARG A 164 9.78 -3.71 2.88
C ARG A 164 10.90 -3.01 3.66
N THR A 165 11.38 -3.64 4.73
CA THR A 165 12.51 -3.14 5.52
C THR A 165 13.81 -3.19 4.72
N ARG A 166 14.10 -4.32 4.08
CA ARG A 166 15.31 -4.50 3.25
C ARG A 166 15.32 -3.60 2.02
N LEU A 167 14.14 -3.28 1.49
CA LEU A 167 13.95 -2.46 0.29
C LEU A 167 13.61 -1.00 0.60
N ALA A 168 13.98 -0.50 1.78
CA ALA A 168 13.59 0.82 2.28
C ALA A 168 13.92 1.95 1.28
N GLU A 169 15.07 1.87 0.61
CA GLU A 169 15.54 2.85 -0.37
C GLU A 169 14.76 2.75 -1.69
N GLN A 170 14.30 1.55 -2.05
CA GLN A 170 13.61 1.26 -3.31
C GLN A 170 12.09 1.44 -3.20
N LEU A 171 11.52 1.65 -2.00
CA LEU A 171 10.07 1.86 -1.81
C LEU A 171 9.44 2.94 -2.71
N PRO A 172 10.10 4.07 -3.03
CA PRO A 172 9.54 5.08 -3.93
C PRO A 172 9.28 4.58 -5.34
N VAL A 173 9.99 3.55 -5.81
CA VAL A 173 9.88 3.02 -7.17
C VAL A 173 9.17 1.67 -7.23
N LEU A 174 9.05 0.96 -6.10
CA LEU A 174 8.35 -0.32 -6.03
C LEU A 174 6.82 -0.15 -6.08
N PRO A 175 6.09 -1.10 -6.71
CA PRO A 175 4.64 -1.13 -6.63
C PRO A 175 4.18 -1.50 -5.23
N ALA A 176 2.97 -1.09 -4.86
CA ALA A 176 2.26 -1.66 -3.72
C ALA A 176 2.16 -3.22 -3.86
N PRO A 177 1.87 -3.96 -2.78
CA PRO A 177 1.75 -3.51 -1.41
C PRO A 177 3.09 -3.15 -0.73
N LEU A 178 4.25 -3.46 -1.35
CA LEU A 178 5.54 -3.16 -0.73
C LEU A 178 5.98 -1.71 -0.90
N GLY A 179 5.75 -1.07 -2.04
CA GLY A 179 6.21 0.30 -2.32
C GLY A 179 5.09 1.35 -2.41
N PHE A 180 5.46 2.54 -2.86
CA PHE A 180 4.54 3.69 -2.95
C PHE A 180 3.93 3.88 -4.33
N GLN A 181 4.44 3.20 -5.36
CA GLN A 181 3.90 3.34 -6.71
C GLN A 181 2.51 2.73 -6.81
N PRO A 182 1.56 3.42 -7.49
CA PRO A 182 0.30 2.82 -7.85
C PRO A 182 0.53 1.63 -8.80
N HIS A 183 -0.30 0.61 -8.65
CA HIS A 183 -0.27 -0.53 -9.55
C HIS A 183 -0.63 -0.11 -10.97
N ARG A 184 0.33 -0.13 -11.90
CA ARG A 184 0.05 -0.15 -13.34
C ARG A 184 -0.24 -1.58 -13.78
N LEU A 185 -1.19 -2.25 -13.13
CA LEU A 185 -1.70 -3.52 -13.64
C LEU A 185 -2.60 -3.22 -14.83
N GLY A 186 -1.97 -3.06 -16.00
CA GLY A 186 -2.59 -3.09 -17.32
C GLY A 186 -4.04 -2.62 -17.40
N THR A 187 -4.31 -1.34 -17.13
CA THR A 187 -5.44 -0.68 -17.80
C THR A 187 -5.02 -0.37 -19.22
N THR A 188 -4.97 -1.39 -20.07
CA THR A 188 -5.16 -1.18 -21.50
C THR A 188 -6.59 -0.67 -21.67
N ASN A 189 -6.72 0.65 -21.74
CA ASN A 189 -7.67 1.35 -22.60
C ASN A 189 -9.13 0.84 -22.63
N ARG A 190 -9.76 0.54 -21.48
CA ARG A 190 -11.21 0.21 -21.43
C ARG A 190 -12.10 1.27 -20.76
N LEU A 191 -11.53 2.37 -20.24
CA LEU A 191 -12.30 3.39 -19.53
C LEU A 191 -12.34 4.78 -20.20
N ARG A 192 -11.67 4.99 -21.35
CA ARG A 192 -11.90 6.20 -22.16
C ARG A 192 -13.09 6.09 -23.12
N ALA A 193 -13.58 4.88 -23.41
CA ALA A 193 -14.67 4.67 -24.35
C ALA A 193 -16.09 4.86 -23.74
N ARG A 194 -16.23 5.07 -22.42
CA ARG A 194 -17.53 5.17 -21.74
C ARG A 194 -17.60 6.28 -20.69
N GLN A 195 -16.83 7.37 -20.87
CA GLN A 195 -17.07 8.56 -20.08
C GLN A 195 -18.27 9.29 -20.71
N HIS A 196 -19.46 9.14 -20.12
CA HIS A 196 -20.61 9.95 -20.52
C HIS A 196 -20.26 11.42 -20.28
N LYS A 197 -20.40 12.26 -21.31
CA LYS A 197 -20.33 13.71 -21.16
C LYS A 197 -21.47 14.12 -20.22
N MET A 198 -21.13 14.70 -19.09
CA MET A 198 -22.11 15.33 -18.20
C MET A 198 -22.75 16.48 -18.99
N GLY A 199 -24.05 16.35 -19.28
CA GLY A 199 -24.84 17.44 -19.85
C GLY A 199 -24.99 18.56 -18.82
N PRO A 200 -25.22 19.82 -19.24
CA PRO A 200 -25.44 20.91 -18.32
C PRO A 200 -26.64 20.63 -17.41
N ASP A 201 -26.55 21.06 -16.15
CA ASP A 201 -27.64 20.94 -15.19
C ASP A 201 -28.90 21.64 -15.74
N PRO A 202 -30.09 21.03 -15.61
CA PRO A 202 -31.32 21.66 -16.04
C PRO A 202 -31.61 22.90 -15.18
N PRO A 203 -32.18 23.97 -15.76
CA PRO A 203 -32.48 25.20 -15.03
C PRO A 203 -33.49 24.93 -13.92
N SER A 204 -33.24 25.53 -12.75
CA SER A 204 -34.12 25.46 -11.58
C SER A 204 -35.51 25.98 -11.94
N ALA A 205 -36.54 25.16 -11.76
CA ALA A 205 -37.93 25.62 -11.84
C ALA A 205 -38.16 26.63 -10.70
N LEU A 206 -38.37 27.90 -11.08
CA LEU A 206 -38.80 28.96 -10.18
C LEU A 206 -40.26 28.68 -9.76
N ALA A 207 -40.50 28.73 -8.44
CA ALA A 207 -41.83 28.78 -7.84
C ALA A 207 -42.36 30.22 -7.84
#